data_AF-A0A1H3NNB3-F1
#
_entry.id   AF-A0A1H3NNB3-F1
#
_cell.length_a   1.000
_cell.length_b   1.000
_cell.length_c   1.000
_cell.angle_alpha   90.00
_cell.angle_beta   90.00
_cell.angle_gamma   90.00
#
_symmetry.space_group_name_H-M   'P 1'
#
loop_
_entity.id
_entity.type
_entity.pdbx_description
1 polymer ?
#
loop_
_entity_poly.entity_id
_entity_poly.type
_entity_poly.pdbx_seq_one_letter_code
_entity_poly.pdbx_strand_id
1 'polypeptide(L)'
;MKQNYSLYITKLLAIFQIVFVICYFVYFLYIGLQWGFGERMKLLLFSDSVYIFLFVSTIGLLTFRRWGWWLSIILYAKLLLARAVTVIATFVNIRFGFIAETLHIYLFLSDLLLILLFAVIIVFFTRPATKKLYGISLSGVRLFFLAGTSAVIVYFIYFIVMLLMVNSFL
;
A
#
# COMPACT_ATOMS: atom_id res chain seq x y z
N MET A 1 24.01 19.73 -1.83
CA MET A 1 23.61 18.84 -2.95
C MET A 1 22.63 17.73 -2.57
N LYS A 2 22.87 16.88 -1.55
CA LYS A 2 21.99 15.73 -1.21
C LYS A 2 20.50 16.07 -0.94
N GLN A 3 20.21 17.27 -0.48
CA GLN A 3 18.85 17.70 -0.13
C GLN A 3 17.96 17.96 -1.37
N ASN A 4 18.53 18.46 -2.47
CA ASN A 4 17.77 18.73 -3.70
C ASN A 4 17.29 17.43 -4.35
N TYR A 5 18.14 16.39 -4.39
CA TYR A 5 17.75 15.08 -4.93
C TYR A 5 16.59 14.45 -4.17
N SER A 6 16.59 14.52 -2.84
CA SER A 6 15.48 13.99 -2.04
C SER A 6 14.16 14.69 -2.36
N LEU A 7 14.18 15.98 -2.66
CA LEU A 7 12.99 16.74 -3.02
C LEU A 7 12.40 16.29 -4.35
N TYR A 8 13.24 16.17 -5.40
CA TYR A 8 12.78 15.73 -6.71
C TYR A 8 12.25 14.29 -6.69
N ILE A 9 12.95 13.38 -6.00
CA ILE A 9 12.51 11.99 -5.88
C ILE A 9 11.16 11.91 -5.15
N THR A 10 10.97 12.67 -4.07
CA THR A 10 9.68 12.69 -3.35
C THR A 10 8.54 13.22 -4.23
N LYS A 11 8.77 14.27 -5.02
CA LYS A 11 7.78 14.76 -5.99
C LYS A 11 7.48 13.72 -7.06
N LEU A 12 8.49 13.03 -7.56
CA LEU A 12 8.33 11.98 -8.55
C LEU A 12 7.53 10.80 -7.98
N LEU A 13 7.83 10.36 -6.75
CA LEU A 13 7.05 9.34 -6.05
C LEU A 13 5.60 9.75 -5.86
N ALA A 14 5.35 10.99 -5.43
CA ALA A 14 4.02 11.56 -5.32
C ALA A 14 3.26 11.53 -6.67
N ILE A 15 3.89 11.93 -7.76
CA ILE A 15 3.29 11.87 -9.10
C ILE A 15 2.96 10.42 -9.48
N PHE A 16 3.91 9.49 -9.34
CA PHE A 16 3.67 8.07 -9.62
C PHE A 16 2.56 7.49 -8.75
N GLN A 17 2.46 7.92 -7.50
CA GLN A 17 1.41 7.48 -6.57
C GLN A 17 0.02 7.92 -7.05
N ILE A 18 -0.14 9.18 -7.47
CA ILE A 18 -1.41 9.64 -8.07
C ILE A 18 -1.70 8.93 -9.38
N VAL A 19 -0.72 8.81 -10.28
CA VAL A 19 -0.90 8.13 -11.58
C VAL A 19 -1.32 6.68 -11.35
N PHE A 20 -0.67 5.97 -10.43
CA PHE A 20 -1.04 4.61 -10.05
C PHE A 20 -2.50 4.54 -9.58
N VAL A 21 -2.91 5.38 -8.63
CA VAL A 21 -4.28 5.39 -8.09
C VAL A 21 -5.30 5.68 -9.19
N ILE A 22 -5.06 6.67 -10.04
CA ILE A 22 -5.95 7.03 -11.15
C ILE A 22 -6.06 5.86 -12.14
N CYS A 23 -4.94 5.35 -12.65
CA CYS A 23 -4.94 4.24 -13.61
C CYS A 23 -5.63 3.00 -13.03
N TYR A 24 -5.38 2.72 -11.75
CA TYR A 24 -6.00 1.62 -11.03
C TYR A 24 -7.53 1.76 -10.98
N PHE A 25 -8.05 2.88 -10.49
CA PHE A 25 -9.51 3.05 -10.40
C PHE A 25 -10.19 3.20 -11.76
N VAL A 26 -9.52 3.79 -12.76
CA VAL A 26 -10.01 3.83 -14.15
C VAL A 26 -10.10 2.43 -14.74
N TYR A 27 -9.11 1.57 -14.51
CA TYR A 27 -9.14 0.18 -14.93
C TYR A 27 -10.30 -0.60 -14.30
N PHE A 28 -10.52 -0.42 -12.98
CA PHE A 28 -11.68 -1.04 -12.31
C PHE A 28 -13.01 -0.47 -12.83
N LEU A 29 -13.10 0.83 -13.09
CA LEU A 29 -14.30 1.41 -13.70
C LEU A 29 -14.57 0.80 -15.08
N TYR A 30 -13.53 0.64 -15.91
CA TYR A 30 -13.64 -0.02 -17.21
C TYR A 30 -14.17 -1.46 -17.09
N ILE A 31 -13.61 -2.27 -16.19
CA ILE A 31 -14.11 -3.64 -15.93
C ILE A 31 -15.57 -3.60 -15.47
N GLY A 32 -15.91 -2.70 -14.55
CA GLY A 32 -17.26 -2.58 -14.01
C GLY A 32 -18.30 -2.18 -15.07
N LEU A 33 -17.91 -1.36 -16.05
CA LEU A 33 -18.76 -1.01 -17.19
C LEU A 33 -18.92 -2.17 -18.18
N GLN A 34 -17.87 -2.97 -18.40
CA GLN A 34 -17.90 -4.09 -19.35
C GLN A 34 -18.64 -5.31 -18.80
N TRP A 35 -18.42 -5.65 -17.52
CA TRP A 35 -18.92 -6.90 -16.92
C TRP A 35 -20.07 -6.66 -15.93
N GLY A 36 -20.44 -5.40 -15.71
CA GLY A 36 -21.44 -4.99 -14.72
C GLY A 36 -20.86 -4.89 -13.30
N PHE A 37 -21.45 -4.03 -12.48
CA PHE A 37 -21.11 -3.86 -11.06
C PHE A 37 -21.75 -4.95 -10.18
N GLY A 38 -21.36 -6.20 -10.43
CA GLY A 38 -21.73 -7.33 -9.57
C GLY A 38 -21.12 -7.22 -8.17
N GLU A 39 -21.59 -8.07 -7.25
CA GLU A 39 -21.14 -8.08 -5.84
C GLU A 39 -19.63 -8.28 -5.69
N ARG A 40 -19.03 -9.16 -6.50
CA ARG A 40 -17.58 -9.38 -6.54
C ARG A 40 -16.81 -8.10 -6.84
N MET A 41 -17.32 -7.27 -7.76
CA MET A 41 -16.68 -6.03 -8.15
C MET A 41 -16.78 -4.96 -7.06
N LYS A 42 -17.95 -4.89 -6.39
CA LYS A 42 -18.13 -4.02 -5.22
C LYS A 42 -17.17 -4.40 -4.10
N LEU A 43 -17.07 -5.69 -3.78
CA LEU A 43 -16.20 -6.20 -2.73
C LEU A 43 -14.71 -5.92 -3.05
N LEU A 44 -14.30 -6.05 -4.30
CA LEU A 44 -12.96 -5.64 -4.76
C LEU A 44 -12.73 -4.12 -4.58
N LEU A 45 -13.66 -3.28 -5.03
CA LEU A 45 -13.54 -1.82 -4.86
C LEU A 45 -13.48 -1.39 -3.38
N PHE A 46 -14.25 -2.03 -2.51
CA PHE A 46 -14.16 -1.79 -1.08
C PHE A 46 -12.85 -2.28 -0.49
N SER A 47 -12.39 -3.46 -0.89
CA SER A 47 -11.11 -4.01 -0.49
C SER A 47 -9.96 -3.07 -0.86
N ASP A 48 -10.03 -2.50 -2.06
CA ASP A 48 -8.98 -1.66 -2.62
C ASP A 48 -9.18 -0.16 -2.33
N SER A 49 -10.22 0.20 -1.58
CA SER A 49 -10.49 1.58 -1.14
C SER A 49 -9.35 2.20 -0.34
N VAL A 50 -8.48 1.38 0.26
CA VAL A 50 -7.28 1.86 0.97
C VAL A 50 -6.35 2.68 0.06
N TYR A 51 -6.34 2.42 -1.25
CA TYR A 51 -5.54 3.18 -2.21
C TYR A 51 -6.05 4.63 -2.37
N ILE A 52 -7.29 4.95 -1.98
CA ILE A 52 -7.79 6.33 -1.97
C ILE A 52 -7.00 7.18 -0.96
N PHE A 53 -6.56 6.61 0.16
CA PHE A 53 -5.72 7.32 1.12
C PHE A 53 -4.34 7.68 0.54
N LEU A 54 -3.87 6.97 -0.50
CA LEU A 54 -2.67 7.38 -1.23
C LEU A 54 -2.88 8.72 -1.96
N PHE A 55 -4.10 9.05 -2.37
CA PHE A 55 -4.38 10.38 -2.94
C PHE A 55 -4.16 11.49 -1.90
N VAL A 56 -4.71 11.29 -0.70
CA VAL A 56 -4.55 12.21 0.44
C VAL A 56 -3.08 12.34 0.84
N SER A 57 -2.37 11.22 0.96
CA SER A 57 -0.93 11.20 1.23
C SER A 57 -0.15 11.97 0.16
N THR A 58 -0.53 11.86 -1.11
CA THR A 58 0.16 12.57 -2.20
C THR A 58 0.04 14.08 -2.06
N ILE A 59 -1.14 14.60 -1.73
CA ILE A 59 -1.33 16.04 -1.47
C ILE A 59 -0.39 16.50 -0.36
N GLY A 60 -0.28 15.72 0.72
CA GLY A 60 0.63 16.00 1.83
C GLY A 60 2.10 15.93 1.42
N LEU A 61 2.47 14.99 0.53
CA LEU A 61 3.83 14.87 0.01
C LEU A 61 4.22 16.07 -0.85
N LEU A 62 3.36 16.48 -1.79
CA LEU A 62 3.60 17.61 -2.71
C LEU A 62 3.66 18.96 -1.97
N THR A 63 2.91 19.09 -0.88
CA THR A 63 2.91 20.29 -0.02
C THR A 63 3.94 20.22 1.11
N PHE A 64 4.78 19.17 1.14
CA PHE A 64 5.82 18.95 2.15
C PHE A 64 5.31 18.98 3.60
N ARG A 65 4.06 18.54 3.83
CA ARG A 65 3.46 18.51 5.15
C ARG A 65 3.87 17.25 5.91
N ARG A 66 4.15 17.39 7.21
CA ARG A 66 4.56 16.27 8.09
C ARG A 66 3.57 15.10 8.08
N TRP A 67 2.28 15.42 8.06
CA TRP A 67 1.22 14.41 8.03
C TRP A 67 1.23 13.58 6.73
N GLY A 68 1.64 14.17 5.60
CA GLY A 68 1.76 13.46 4.33
C GLY A 68 2.85 12.39 4.37
N TRP A 69 3.99 12.72 4.98
CA TRP A 69 5.07 11.76 5.22
C TRP A 69 4.62 10.59 6.12
N TRP A 70 3.94 10.90 7.22
CA TRP A 70 3.41 9.89 8.15
C TRP A 70 2.36 8.99 7.48
N LEU A 71 1.41 9.57 6.77
CA LEU A 71 0.38 8.80 6.09
C LEU A 71 1.00 7.88 5.03
N SER A 72 1.98 8.37 4.27
CA SER A 72 2.70 7.57 3.26
C SER A 72 3.40 6.37 3.88
N ILE A 73 4.22 6.59 4.93
CA ILE A 73 4.97 5.48 5.53
C ILE A 73 4.05 4.44 6.17
N ILE A 74 2.95 4.86 6.79
CA ILE A 74 1.95 3.96 7.38
C ILE A 74 1.24 3.15 6.29
N LEU A 75 0.80 3.80 5.19
CA LEU A 75 0.13 3.13 4.09
C LEU A 75 1.05 2.13 3.39
N TYR A 76 2.29 2.50 3.07
CA TYR A 76 3.24 1.57 2.47
C TYR A 76 3.62 0.42 3.42
N ALA A 77 3.75 0.68 4.73
CA ALA A 77 3.95 -0.39 5.70
C ALA A 77 2.75 -1.34 5.78
N LYS A 78 1.52 -0.82 5.71
CA LYS A 78 0.29 -1.63 5.66
C LYS A 78 0.24 -2.47 4.39
N LEU A 79 0.57 -1.88 3.23
CA LEU A 79 0.60 -2.59 1.95
C LEU A 79 1.68 -3.68 1.93
N LEU A 80 2.86 -3.40 2.49
CA LEU A 80 3.91 -4.39 2.66
C LEU A 80 3.45 -5.55 3.55
N LEU A 81 2.85 -5.25 4.70
CA LEU A 81 2.32 -6.26 5.62
C LEU A 81 1.25 -7.13 4.94
N ALA A 82 0.30 -6.50 4.24
CA ALA A 82 -0.75 -7.21 3.51
C ALA A 82 -0.17 -8.17 2.48
N ARG A 83 0.80 -7.73 1.67
CA ARG A 83 1.45 -8.58 0.67
C ARG A 83 2.28 -9.70 1.30
N ALA A 84 2.97 -9.43 2.41
CA ALA A 84 3.70 -10.47 3.14
C ALA A 84 2.76 -11.57 3.63
N VAL A 85 1.58 -11.20 4.17
CA VAL A 85 0.54 -12.16 4.58
C VAL A 85 0.04 -12.96 3.37
N THR A 86 -0.21 -12.31 2.23
CA THR A 86 -0.63 -13.00 0.99
C THR A 86 0.43 -14.02 0.54
N VAL A 87 1.71 -13.64 0.48
CA VAL A 87 2.81 -14.52 0.09
C VAL A 87 2.92 -15.73 1.01
N ILE A 88 2.82 -15.53 2.33
CA ILE A 88 2.84 -16.62 3.32
C ILE A 88 1.64 -17.56 3.09
N ALA A 89 0.44 -17.00 2.91
CA ALA A 89 -0.77 -17.79 2.66
C ALA A 89 -0.66 -18.60 1.35
N THR A 90 -0.15 -18.01 0.28
CA THR A 90 0.08 -18.70 -1.00
C THR A 90 1.12 -19.82 -0.84
N PHE A 91 2.23 -19.56 -0.15
CA PHE A 91 3.25 -20.57 0.11
C PHE A 91 2.70 -21.78 0.90
N VAL A 92 1.91 -21.51 1.95
CA VAL A 92 1.23 -22.55 2.73
C VAL A 92 0.29 -23.37 1.84
N ASN A 93 -0.57 -22.71 1.05
CA ASN A 93 -1.50 -23.40 0.17
C ASN A 93 -0.82 -24.31 -0.87
N ILE A 94 0.28 -23.85 -1.46
CA ILE A 94 1.10 -24.65 -2.38
C ILE A 94 1.68 -25.85 -1.64
N ARG A 95 2.27 -25.63 -0.45
CA ARG A 95 2.95 -26.70 0.30
C ARG A 95 2.01 -27.84 0.72
N PHE A 96 0.75 -27.53 1.01
CA PHE A 96 -0.26 -28.51 1.40
C PHE A 96 -1.09 -29.05 0.22
N GLY A 97 -0.77 -28.66 -1.02
CA GLY A 97 -1.45 -29.17 -2.21
C GLY A 97 -2.91 -28.72 -2.35
N PHE A 98 -3.29 -27.61 -1.70
CA PHE A 98 -4.65 -27.10 -1.76
C PHE A 98 -5.00 -26.44 -3.11
N ILE A 99 -4.01 -26.12 -3.96
CA ILE A 99 -4.22 -25.38 -5.21
C ILE A 99 -3.25 -25.82 -6.34
N ALA A 100 -3.66 -25.70 -7.61
CA ALA A 100 -2.87 -26.01 -8.81
C ALA A 100 -1.70 -25.03 -9.03
N GLU A 101 -0.52 -25.54 -9.38
CA GLU A 101 0.78 -24.84 -9.18
C GLU A 101 1.11 -23.72 -10.19
N THR A 102 0.71 -23.83 -11.46
CA THR A 102 1.26 -22.99 -12.55
C THR A 102 0.81 -21.54 -12.56
N LEU A 103 -0.47 -21.27 -12.28
CA LEU A 103 -1.01 -19.91 -12.24
C LEU A 103 -0.51 -19.13 -11.01
N HIS A 104 -0.09 -19.85 -9.97
CA HIS A 104 0.33 -19.27 -8.70
C HIS A 104 1.79 -18.81 -8.66
N ILE A 105 2.67 -19.34 -9.51
CA ILE A 105 4.07 -18.89 -9.57
C ILE A 105 4.15 -17.43 -10.03
N TYR A 106 3.37 -17.04 -11.04
CA TYR A 106 3.33 -15.66 -11.54
C TYR A 106 2.78 -14.69 -10.49
N LEU A 107 1.71 -15.07 -9.79
CA LEU A 107 1.13 -14.27 -8.71
C LEU A 107 2.11 -14.11 -7.55
N PHE A 108 2.79 -15.20 -7.16
CA PHE A 108 3.79 -15.19 -6.11
C PHE A 108 4.97 -14.26 -6.45
N LEU A 109 5.49 -14.34 -7.68
CA LEU A 109 6.58 -13.47 -8.13
C LEU A 109 6.15 -12.00 -8.17
N SER A 110 4.93 -11.72 -8.61
CA SER A 110 4.34 -10.38 -8.59
C SER A 110 4.25 -9.83 -7.16
N ASP A 111 3.77 -10.63 -6.20
CA ASP A 111 3.66 -10.19 -4.82
C ASP A 111 5.05 -9.95 -4.18
N LEU A 112 6.06 -10.77 -4.51
CA LEU A 112 7.44 -10.54 -4.07
C LEU A 112 8.02 -9.23 -4.62
N LEU A 113 7.79 -8.93 -5.89
CA LEU A 113 8.20 -7.66 -6.50
C LEU A 113 7.54 -6.46 -5.82
N LEU A 114 6.25 -6.58 -5.47
CA LEU A 114 5.53 -5.54 -4.72
C LEU A 114 6.08 -5.36 -3.30
N ILE A 115 6.39 -6.44 -2.59
CA ILE A 115 7.04 -6.37 -1.26
C ILE A 115 8.37 -5.61 -1.37
N LEU A 116 9.20 -5.96 -2.35
CA LEU A 116 10.50 -5.31 -2.57
C LEU A 116 10.32 -3.83 -2.89
N LEU A 117 9.38 -3.49 -3.77
CA LEU A 117 9.04 -2.10 -4.12
C LEU A 117 8.64 -1.30 -2.88
N PHE A 118 7.71 -1.82 -2.07
CA PHE A 118 7.26 -1.13 -0.86
C PHE A 118 8.38 -1.00 0.18
N ALA A 119 9.22 -2.02 0.33
CA ALA A 119 10.39 -1.95 1.21
C ALA A 119 11.36 -0.85 0.77
N VAL A 120 11.66 -0.74 -0.53
CA VAL A 120 12.51 0.33 -1.09
C VAL A 120 11.92 1.71 -0.81
N ILE A 121 10.61 1.88 -0.98
CA ILE A 121 9.91 3.14 -0.70
C ILE A 121 10.01 3.50 0.80
N ILE A 122 9.76 2.55 1.71
CA ILE A 122 9.88 2.76 3.16
C ILE A 122 11.33 3.12 3.54
N VAL A 123 12.31 2.41 2.98
CA VAL A 123 13.74 2.74 3.18
C VAL A 123 14.04 4.16 2.69
N PHE A 124 13.49 4.57 1.55
CA PHE A 124 13.64 5.93 1.06
C PHE A 124 13.06 6.98 2.02
N PHE A 125 11.86 6.76 2.57
CA PHE A 125 11.22 7.67 3.51
C PHE A 125 11.95 7.75 4.86
N THR A 126 12.60 6.66 5.29
CA THR A 126 13.35 6.61 6.55
C THR A 126 14.75 7.24 6.48
N ARG A 127 15.27 7.53 5.28
CA ARG A 127 16.58 8.18 5.10
C ARG A 127 16.63 9.54 5.80
N PRO A 128 17.79 9.91 6.42
CA PRO A 128 17.93 11.20 7.10
C PRO A 128 17.61 12.42 6.22
N ALA A 129 17.91 12.37 4.91
CA ALA A 129 17.63 13.47 3.98
C ALA A 129 16.12 13.73 3.84
N THR A 130 15.33 12.67 3.61
CA THR A 130 13.87 12.74 3.50
C THR A 130 13.24 13.16 4.82
N LYS A 131 13.70 12.60 5.95
CA LYS A 131 13.22 12.98 7.29
C LYS A 131 13.45 14.47 7.59
N LYS A 132 14.63 15.01 7.28
CA LYS A 132 14.94 16.44 7.46
C LYS A 132 14.01 17.33 6.64
N LEU A 133 13.70 16.93 5.40
CA LEU A 133 12.81 17.67 4.50
C LEU A 133 11.38 17.80 5.06
N TYR A 134 10.90 16.81 5.83
CA TYR A 134 9.62 16.87 6.54
C TYR A 134 9.73 17.27 8.02
N GLY A 135 10.92 17.66 8.50
CA GLY A 135 11.12 18.02 9.91
C GLY A 135 10.83 16.89 10.91
N ILE A 136 11.13 15.64 10.54
CA ILE A 136 10.97 14.45 11.39
C ILE A 136 12.30 14.16 12.11
N SER A 137 12.29 14.22 13.45
CA SER A 137 13.49 14.05 14.30
C SER A 137 13.60 12.68 14.98
N LEU A 138 12.70 11.73 14.69
CA LEU A 138 12.66 10.44 15.38
C LEU A 138 13.82 9.51 14.97
N SER A 139 14.27 8.71 15.95
CA SER A 139 15.21 7.61 15.74
C SER A 139 14.60 6.50 14.88
N GLY A 140 15.45 5.73 14.18
CA GLY A 140 14.98 4.68 13.27
C GLY A 140 14.12 3.61 13.95
N VAL A 141 14.53 3.15 15.13
CA VAL A 141 13.79 2.14 15.91
C VAL A 141 12.42 2.66 16.34
N ARG A 142 12.36 3.86 16.93
CA ARG A 142 11.09 4.44 17.39
C ARG A 142 10.13 4.70 16.23
N LEU A 143 10.67 5.14 15.09
CA LEU A 143 9.91 5.34 13.85
C LEU A 143 9.36 4.00 13.32
N PHE A 144 10.18 2.95 13.30
CA PHE A 144 9.75 1.62 12.87
C PHE A 144 8.60 1.09 13.74
N PHE A 145 8.71 1.20 15.07
CA PHE A 145 7.62 0.80 15.97
C PHE A 145 6.36 1.64 15.77
N LEU A 146 6.45 2.97 15.68
CA LEU A 146 5.28 3.82 15.49
C LEU A 146 4.59 3.53 14.14
N ALA A 147 5.34 3.53 13.05
CA ALA A 147 4.80 3.27 11.72
C ALA A 147 4.26 1.84 11.60
N GLY A 148 4.96 0.85 12.17
CA GLY A 148 4.56 -0.55 12.18
C GLY A 148 3.28 -0.77 12.98
N THR A 149 3.21 -0.28 14.22
CA THR A 149 2.00 -0.38 15.05
C THR A 149 0.82 0.34 14.40
N SER A 150 1.02 1.55 13.84
CA SER A 150 -0.03 2.25 13.10
C SER A 150 -0.48 1.47 11.85
N ALA A 151 0.44 0.85 11.12
CA ALA A 151 0.10 0.03 9.96
C ALA A 151 -0.71 -1.22 10.35
N VAL A 152 -0.37 -1.88 11.46
CA VAL A 152 -1.13 -3.00 12.01
C VAL A 152 -2.53 -2.55 12.43
N ILE A 153 -2.66 -1.40 13.12
CA ILE A 153 -3.95 -0.85 13.50
C ILE A 153 -4.81 -0.56 12.26
N VAL A 154 -4.25 0.11 11.24
CA VAL A 154 -4.96 0.38 9.99
C VAL A 154 -5.36 -0.92 9.29
N TYR A 155 -4.47 -1.92 9.27
CA TYR A 155 -4.77 -3.24 8.73
C TYR A 155 -5.92 -3.93 9.48
N PHE A 156 -5.93 -3.86 10.81
CA PHE A 156 -6.96 -4.48 11.64
C PHE A 156 -8.32 -3.79 11.49
N ILE A 157 -8.35 -2.44 11.47
CA ILE A 157 -9.57 -1.67 11.18
C ILE A 157 -10.12 -2.07 9.81
N TYR A 158 -9.24 -2.10 8.80
CA TYR A 158 -9.60 -2.52 7.45
C TYR A 158 -10.17 -3.95 7.43
N PHE A 159 -9.54 -4.88 8.15
CA PHE A 159 -10.02 -6.27 8.25
C PHE A 159 -11.40 -6.38 8.90
N ILE A 160 -11.66 -5.63 9.99
CA ILE A 160 -12.98 -5.58 10.63
C ILE A 160 -14.03 -5.02 9.66
N VAL A 161 -13.73 -3.90 8.98
CA VAL A 161 -14.65 -3.30 8.01
C VAL A 161 -14.98 -4.28 6.89
N MET A 162 -13.97 -5.00 6.38
CA MET A 162 -14.19 -6.03 5.37
C MET A 162 -15.07 -7.18 5.87
N LEU A 163 -14.87 -7.67 7.10
CA LEU A 163 -15.72 -8.71 7.69
C LEU A 163 -17.18 -8.26 7.84
N LEU A 164 -17.39 -7.04 8.32
CA LEU A 164 -18.74 -6.47 8.46
C LEU A 164 -19.43 -6.32 7.09
N MET A 165 -18.68 -5.87 6.08
CA MET A 165 -19.20 -5.74 4.72
C MET A 165 -19.58 -7.10 4.15
N VAL A 166 -18.69 -8.10 4.23
CA VAL A 166 -18.98 -9.46 3.76
C VAL A 166 -20.24 -10.03 4.41
N ASN A 167 -20.40 -9.85 5.73
CA ASN A 167 -21.60 -10.32 6.44
C ASN A 167 -22.88 -9.56 6.03
N SER A 168 -22.76 -8.31 5.58
CA SER A 168 -23.92 -7.56 5.07
C SER A 168 -24.32 -7.92 3.64
N PHE A 169 -23.45 -8.64 2.91
CA PHE A 169 -23.73 -9.14 1.55
C PHE A 169 -24.25 -10.59 1.54
N LEU A 170 -24.13 -11.33 2.64
CA LEU A 170 -24.68 -12.67 2.85
C LEU A 170 -26.08 -12.60 3.47
#